data_AF-A0A8X6IJ01-F1
#
_entry.id   AF-A0A8X6IJ01-F1
#
_cell.length_a   1.000
_cell.length_b   1.000
_cell.length_c   1.000
_cell.angle_alpha   90.00
_cell.angle_beta   90.00
_cell.angle_gamma   90.00
#
_symmetry.space_group_name_H-M   'P 1'
#
loop_
_entity.id
_entity.type
_entity.pdbx_description
1 polymer ?
#
loop_
_entity_poly.entity_id
_entity_poly.type
_entity_poly.pdbx_seq_one_letter_code
_entity_poly.pdbx_strand_id
1 'polypeptide(L)'
;MRSPRIILRFTLLFCVVHITRAAEPKKLSSRVVTTKYGSLRGFVTTLPNRQWKPVEIYLGVPYASPPVGSLRFMPPVTPAHWRGVKTVDKFSAVCPQNLPDISNETEALKRMPVGRYEYLRKLIPLLQNQSEDCLYLYFNQL
;
A
#
# COMPACT_ATOMS: atom_id res chain seq x y z
N MET A 1 -39.43 -42.04 -8.77
CA MET A 1 -37.99 -42.36 -8.60
C MET A 1 -37.17 -41.62 -9.65
N ARG A 2 -36.59 -40.46 -9.31
CA ARG A 2 -35.62 -39.73 -10.15
C ARG A 2 -34.27 -39.80 -9.45
N SER A 3 -33.25 -40.31 -10.17
CA SER A 3 -31.91 -40.61 -9.64
C SER A 3 -31.17 -39.35 -9.19
N PRO A 4 -30.52 -39.34 -8.01
CA PRO A 4 -29.82 -38.17 -7.45
C PRO A 4 -28.43 -37.93 -8.06
N ARG A 5 -28.02 -38.71 -9.08
CA ARG A 5 -26.64 -38.68 -9.61
C ARG A 5 -26.35 -37.53 -10.59
N ILE A 6 -27.36 -36.80 -11.07
CA ILE A 6 -27.18 -35.75 -12.09
C ILE A 6 -26.90 -34.37 -11.47
N ILE A 7 -27.43 -34.07 -10.28
CA ILE A 7 -27.25 -32.77 -9.62
C ILE A 7 -25.80 -32.57 -9.13
N LEU A 8 -25.11 -33.66 -8.74
CA LEU A 8 -23.74 -33.62 -8.22
C LEU A 8 -22.68 -33.28 -9.28
N ARG A 9 -22.99 -33.43 -10.57
CA ARG A 9 -22.06 -33.11 -11.67
C ARG A 9 -22.10 -31.63 -12.06
N PHE A 10 -23.21 -30.94 -11.82
CA PHE A 10 -23.35 -29.51 -12.16
C PHE A 10 -22.74 -28.58 -11.10
N THR A 11 -22.72 -28.98 -9.83
CA THR A 11 -22.07 -28.21 -8.76
C THR A 11 -20.54 -28.26 -8.81
N LEU A 12 -19.96 -29.35 -9.32
CA LEU A 12 -18.51 -29.51 -9.44
C LEU A 12 -17.88 -28.68 -10.57
N LEU A 13 -18.68 -28.28 -11.58
CA LEU A 13 -18.23 -27.37 -12.65
C LEU A 13 -18.29 -25.89 -12.23
N PHE A 14 -19.18 -25.53 -11.29
CA PHE A 14 -19.32 -24.16 -10.80
C PHE A 14 -18.21 -23.77 -9.80
N CYS A 15 -17.60 -24.74 -9.11
CA CYS A 15 -16.50 -24.49 -8.17
C CYS A 15 -15.16 -24.13 -8.83
N VAL A 16 -14.98 -24.32 -10.14
CA VAL A 16 -13.72 -24.01 -10.84
C VAL A 16 -13.71 -22.59 -11.43
N VAL A 17 -14.85 -21.91 -11.44
CA VAL A 17 -14.99 -20.52 -11.96
C VAL A 17 -15.09 -19.50 -10.83
N HIS A 18 -14.47 -19.77 -9.68
CA HIS A 18 -14.01 -18.66 -8.84
C HIS A 18 -12.75 -18.08 -9.48
N ILE A 19 -12.98 -17.20 -10.45
CA ILE A 19 -11.95 -16.38 -11.09
C ILE A 19 -11.13 -15.71 -9.98
N THR A 20 -9.93 -16.24 -9.72
CA THR A 20 -8.92 -15.52 -8.95
C THR A 20 -8.60 -14.27 -9.76
N ARG A 21 -9.09 -13.12 -9.33
CA ARG A 21 -8.66 -11.83 -9.85
C ARG A 21 -7.19 -11.65 -9.46
N ALA A 22 -6.28 -12.15 -10.28
CA ALA A 22 -4.87 -11.90 -10.14
C ALA A 22 -4.66 -10.38 -10.24
N ALA A 23 -4.04 -9.79 -9.22
CA ALA A 23 -3.57 -8.41 -9.34
C ALA A 23 -2.58 -8.36 -10.51
N GLU A 24 -2.78 -7.45 -11.46
CA GLU A 24 -1.81 -7.26 -12.54
C GLU A 24 -0.42 -6.98 -11.92
N PRO A 25 0.63 -7.66 -12.38
CA PRO A 25 1.97 -7.45 -11.84
C PRO A 25 2.40 -6.01 -12.14
N LYS A 26 2.88 -5.30 -11.10
CA LYS A 26 3.45 -3.95 -11.27
C LYS A 26 4.62 -4.02 -12.26
N LYS A 27 4.53 -3.29 -13.36
CA LYS A 27 5.60 -3.22 -14.35
C LYS A 27 6.73 -2.35 -13.82
N LEU A 28 7.87 -2.95 -13.48
CA LEU A 28 9.07 -2.20 -13.08
C LEU A 28 9.48 -1.19 -14.15
N SER A 29 9.94 -0.01 -13.72
CA SER A 29 10.53 0.96 -14.64
C SER A 29 11.88 0.45 -15.15
N SER A 30 12.15 0.69 -16.43
CA SER A 30 13.48 0.50 -17.02
C SER A 30 14.49 1.53 -16.51
N ARG A 31 14.01 2.70 -16.06
CA ARG A 31 14.84 3.77 -15.53
C ARG A 31 15.32 3.46 -14.12
N VAL A 32 16.57 3.79 -13.87
CA VAL A 32 17.17 3.81 -12.52
C VAL A 32 17.48 5.26 -12.18
N VAL A 33 17.00 5.72 -11.02
CA VAL A 33 17.25 7.08 -10.53
C VAL A 33 18.33 7.02 -9.46
N THR A 34 19.42 7.74 -9.66
CA THR A 34 20.50 7.83 -8.66
C THR A 34 20.24 9.01 -7.73
N THR A 35 20.18 8.73 -6.43
CA THR A 35 20.08 9.74 -5.37
C THR A 35 21.42 9.89 -4.66
N LYS A 36 21.52 10.87 -3.75
CA LYS A 36 22.69 11.02 -2.86
C LYS A 36 22.99 9.75 -2.05
N TYR A 37 21.98 8.95 -1.73
CA TYR A 37 22.10 7.81 -0.80
C TYR A 37 22.21 6.45 -1.50
N GLY A 38 21.92 6.40 -2.79
CA GLY A 38 21.97 5.19 -3.61
C GLY A 38 21.00 5.22 -4.78
N SER A 39 21.02 4.16 -5.59
CA SER A 39 20.19 4.04 -6.78
C SER A 39 18.83 3.41 -6.48
N LEU A 40 17.79 3.89 -7.14
CA LEU A 40 16.39 3.50 -6.95
C LEU A 40 15.78 3.01 -8.26
N ARG A 41 14.83 2.08 -8.16
CA ARG A 41 13.96 1.67 -9.27
C ARG A 41 12.50 1.64 -8.80
N GLY A 42 11.67 2.44 -9.44
CA GLY A 42 10.22 2.45 -9.25
C GLY A 42 9.49 1.51 -10.21
N PHE A 43 8.19 1.75 -10.37
CA PHE A 43 7.34 1.03 -11.33
C PHE A 43 6.49 2.02 -12.13
N VAL A 44 6.06 1.60 -13.32
CA VAL A 44 5.20 2.40 -14.21
C VAL A 44 3.75 1.96 -13.98
N THR A 45 2.85 2.93 -13.82
CA THR A 45 1.41 2.68 -13.83
C THR A 45 0.74 3.47 -14.94
N THR A 46 -0.24 2.87 -15.60
CA THR A 46 -1.21 3.58 -16.43
C THR A 46 -2.36 4.04 -15.56
N LEU A 47 -2.88 5.24 -15.85
CA LEU A 47 -4.02 5.79 -15.12
C LEU A 47 -5.33 5.44 -15.86
N PRO A 48 -6.50 5.47 -15.18
CA PRO A 48 -7.77 5.04 -15.78
C PRO A 48 -8.14 5.79 -17.06
N ASN A 49 -7.76 7.07 -17.15
CA ASN A 49 -7.92 7.83 -18.38
C ASN A 49 -6.77 7.49 -19.34
N ARG A 50 -7.12 6.81 -20.45
CA ARG A 50 -6.18 6.38 -21.49
C ARG A 50 -5.44 7.53 -22.19
N GLN A 51 -5.94 8.76 -22.08
CA GLN A 51 -5.27 9.95 -22.62
C GLN A 51 -4.09 10.40 -21.74
N TRP A 52 -4.05 9.99 -20.47
CA TRP A 52 -2.97 10.35 -19.57
C TRP A 52 -1.76 9.49 -19.83
N LYS A 53 -0.59 10.13 -19.85
CA LYS A 53 0.68 9.44 -19.99
C LYS A 53 0.88 8.51 -18.78
N PRO A 54 1.49 7.33 -18.98
CA PRO A 54 1.92 6.50 -17.87
C PRO A 54 2.83 7.29 -16.92
N VAL A 55 2.74 7.02 -15.63
CA VAL A 55 3.52 7.71 -14.60
C VAL A 55 4.45 6.71 -13.93
N GLU A 56 5.69 7.13 -13.69
CA GLU A 56 6.60 6.37 -12.83
C GLU A 56 6.36 6.73 -11.37
N ILE A 57 6.22 5.71 -10.53
CA ILE A 57 5.94 5.84 -9.10
C ILE A 57 7.09 5.21 -8.32
N TYR A 58 7.55 5.94 -7.31
CA TYR A 58 8.59 5.53 -6.37
C TYR A 58 7.98 5.52 -4.96
N LEU A 59 7.84 4.31 -4.39
CA LEU A 59 7.22 4.10 -3.08
C LEU A 59 8.23 3.61 -2.03
N GLY A 60 8.23 4.21 -0.84
CA GLY A 60 9.00 3.73 0.30
C GLY A 60 10.47 4.14 0.22
N VAL A 61 10.72 5.37 -0.23
CA VAL A 61 12.08 5.92 -0.34
C VAL A 61 12.50 6.47 1.02
N PRO A 62 13.54 5.93 1.67
CA PRO A 62 13.98 6.43 2.97
C PRO A 62 14.60 7.83 2.80
N TYR A 63 14.16 8.79 3.59
CA TYR A 63 14.71 10.15 3.59
C TYR A 63 15.48 10.52 4.87
N ALA A 64 15.32 9.71 5.93
CA ALA A 64 16.03 9.82 7.19
C ALA A 64 16.27 8.44 7.80
N SER A 65 17.20 8.35 8.75
CA SER A 65 17.40 7.15 9.56
C SER A 65 16.21 6.93 10.51
N PRO A 66 15.85 5.67 10.84
CA PRO A 66 14.73 5.38 11.72
C PRO A 66 14.88 6.07 13.09
N PRO A 67 13.88 6.81 13.58
CA PRO A 67 13.94 7.57 14.83
C PRO A 67 13.68 6.67 16.07
N VAL A 68 14.33 5.50 16.10
CA VAL A 68 14.15 4.48 17.14
C VAL A 68 15.28 4.49 18.16
N GLY A 69 15.05 3.92 19.35
CA GLY A 69 16.08 3.80 20.39
C GLY A 69 16.65 5.16 20.79
N SER A 70 17.96 5.33 20.70
CA SER A 70 18.65 6.58 21.05
C SER A 70 18.35 7.76 20.12
N LEU A 71 17.75 7.51 18.95
CA LEU A 71 17.34 8.56 18.02
C LEU A 71 15.92 9.06 18.28
N ARG A 72 15.18 8.45 19.22
CA ARG A 72 13.85 8.91 19.60
C ARG A 72 13.94 10.31 20.20
N PHE A 73 13.06 11.21 19.75
CA PHE A 73 13.03 12.63 20.13
C PHE A 73 14.27 13.45 19.73
N MET A 74 15.14 12.90 18.89
CA MET A 74 16.23 13.64 18.27
C MET A 74 15.82 14.18 16.90
N PRO A 75 16.48 15.23 16.39
CA PRO A 75 16.31 15.66 15.00
C PRO A 75 16.56 14.49 14.01
N PRO A 76 15.85 14.43 12.88
CA PRO A 76 16.08 13.40 11.87
C PRO A 76 17.52 13.41 11.37
N VAL A 77 18.13 12.23 11.27
CA VAL A 77 19.50 12.04 10.80
C VAL A 77 19.49 11.49 9.38
N THR A 78 20.54 11.79 8.60
CA THR A 78 20.77 11.24 7.25
C THR A 78 20.54 9.72 7.21
N PRO A 79 19.86 9.17 6.19
CA PRO A 79 19.65 7.72 6.06
C PRO A 79 20.96 7.01 5.71
N ALA A 80 21.03 5.72 5.99
CA ALA A 80 22.15 4.89 5.56
C ALA A 80 22.21 4.79 4.02
N HIS A 81 23.43 4.88 3.48
CA HIS A 81 23.66 4.57 2.07
C HIS A 81 23.41 3.09 1.79
N TRP A 82 22.89 2.76 0.62
CA TRP A 82 22.73 1.37 0.18
C TRP A 82 23.55 1.08 -1.07
N ARG A 83 23.95 -0.19 -1.23
CA ARG A 83 24.65 -0.69 -2.42
C ARG A 83 23.64 -1.24 -3.42
N GLY A 84 23.96 -1.10 -4.71
CA GLY A 84 23.10 -1.57 -5.80
C GLY A 84 21.84 -0.72 -6.00
N VAL A 85 20.84 -1.30 -6.67
CA VAL A 85 19.58 -0.64 -6.99
C VAL A 85 18.48 -1.13 -6.05
N LYS A 86 17.91 -0.22 -5.25
CA LYS A 86 16.78 -0.52 -4.36
C LYS A 86 15.47 -0.38 -5.12
N THR A 87 14.68 -1.45 -5.15
CA THR A 87 13.31 -1.41 -5.68
C THR A 87 12.40 -0.72 -4.67
N VAL A 88 11.68 0.31 -5.12
CA VAL A 88 10.80 1.16 -4.32
C VAL A 88 9.39 1.11 -4.90
N ASP A 89 8.72 -0.02 -4.69
CA ASP A 89 7.43 -0.38 -5.30
C ASP A 89 6.32 -0.64 -4.27
N LYS A 90 6.59 -0.45 -2.98
CA LYS A 90 5.66 -0.72 -1.87
C LYS A 90 5.62 0.44 -0.89
N PHE A 91 4.43 0.69 -0.35
CA PHE A 91 4.28 1.60 0.79
C PHE A 91 5.05 1.05 1.99
N SER A 92 5.69 1.95 2.74
CA SER A 92 6.35 1.63 4.00
C SER A 92 5.36 1.73 5.16
N ALA A 93 5.77 1.31 6.35
CA ALA A 93 4.94 1.47 7.54
C ALA A 93 4.64 2.96 7.78
N VAL A 94 3.42 3.25 8.23
CA VAL A 94 3.05 4.61 8.66
C VAL A 94 3.55 4.84 10.09
N CYS A 95 3.66 6.10 10.49
CA CYS A 95 4.07 6.41 11.85
C CYS A 95 3.02 5.97 12.88
N PRO A 96 3.43 5.64 14.12
CA PRO A 96 2.51 5.20 15.16
C PRO A 96 1.50 6.29 15.49
N GLN A 97 0.22 5.92 15.47
CA GLN A 97 -0.91 6.82 15.74
C GLN A 97 -2.06 6.06 16.40
N ASN A 98 -2.69 6.71 17.38
CA ASN A 98 -3.89 6.17 18.02
C ASN A 98 -5.11 6.40 17.11
N LEU A 99 -5.54 5.34 16.43
CA LEU A 99 -6.71 5.38 15.56
C LEU A 99 -7.99 5.29 16.40
N PRO A 100 -9.05 6.05 16.05
CA PRO A 100 -10.35 5.90 16.69
C PRO A 100 -10.97 4.55 16.34
N ASP A 101 -11.67 3.93 17.29
CA ASP A 101 -12.47 2.74 17.02
C ASP A 101 -13.72 3.13 16.21
N ILE A 102 -13.85 2.49 15.04
CA ILE A 102 -14.99 2.65 14.12
C ILE A 102 -15.67 1.32 13.84
N SER A 103 -15.37 0.27 14.61
CA SER A 103 -15.91 -1.08 14.42
C SER A 103 -17.44 -1.11 14.55
N ASN A 104 -18.00 -0.27 15.44
CA ASN A 104 -19.43 -0.05 15.60
C ASN A 104 -19.82 1.32 15.02
N GLU A 105 -20.53 1.30 13.89
CA GLU A 105 -20.98 2.52 13.21
C GLU A 105 -21.89 3.40 14.07
N THR A 106 -22.86 2.81 14.76
CA THR A 106 -23.81 3.57 15.59
C THR A 106 -23.08 4.30 16.72
N GLU A 107 -22.13 3.64 17.39
CA GLU A 107 -21.32 4.26 18.44
C GLU A 107 -20.34 5.30 17.88
N ALA A 108 -19.74 5.03 16.72
CA ALA A 108 -18.86 5.98 16.05
C ALA A 108 -19.61 7.27 15.68
N LEU A 109 -20.79 7.15 15.06
CA LEU A 109 -21.60 8.29 14.61
C LEU A 109 -22.19 9.13 15.74
N LYS A 110 -22.30 8.59 16.96
CA LYS A 110 -22.59 9.40 18.17
C LYS A 110 -21.44 10.34 18.53
N ARG A 111 -20.20 9.98 18.16
CA ARG A 111 -18.97 10.69 18.56
C ARG A 111 -18.33 11.49 17.43
N MET A 112 -18.69 11.23 16.17
CA MET A 112 -18.12 11.92 15.01
C MET A 112 -19.14 12.15 13.88
N PRO A 113 -18.96 13.22 13.07
CA PRO A 113 -19.78 13.44 11.87
C PRO A 113 -19.65 12.30 10.84
N VAL A 114 -20.70 12.10 10.05
CA VAL A 114 -20.76 11.07 8.99
C VAL A 114 -19.56 11.16 8.03
N GLY A 115 -19.22 12.36 7.55
CA GLY A 115 -18.08 12.53 6.65
C GLY A 115 -16.74 12.11 7.25
N ARG A 116 -16.55 12.29 8.56
CA ARG A 116 -15.35 11.83 9.26
C ARG A 116 -15.32 10.30 9.38
N TYR A 117 -16.46 9.69 9.70
CA TYR A 117 -16.59 8.23 9.74
C TYR A 117 -16.26 7.62 8.37
N GLU A 118 -16.86 8.13 7.29
CA GLU A 118 -16.60 7.62 5.94
C GLU A 118 -15.15 7.78 5.50
N TYR A 119 -14.52 8.91 5.86
CA TYR A 119 -13.10 9.15 5.61
C TYR A 119 -12.22 8.13 6.34
N LEU A 120 -12.45 7.93 7.65
CA LEU A 120 -11.72 6.96 8.46
C LEU A 120 -11.93 5.53 7.98
N ARG A 121 -13.16 5.16 7.59
CA ARG A 121 -13.49 3.85 7.03
C ARG A 121 -12.67 3.51 5.79
N LYS A 122 -12.37 4.51 4.95
CA LYS A 122 -11.52 4.35 3.75
C LYS A 122 -10.02 4.30 4.10
N LEU A 123 -9.59 5.05 5.11
CA LEU A 123 -8.18 5.20 5.46
C LEU A 123 -7.63 4.13 6.39
N ILE A 124 -8.38 3.71 7.41
CA ILE A 124 -7.88 2.82 8.46
C ILE A 124 -7.23 1.54 7.90
N PRO A 125 -7.74 0.90 6.83
CA PRO A 125 -7.05 -0.23 6.21
C PRO A 125 -5.62 0.08 5.73
N LEU A 126 -5.36 1.32 5.31
CA LEU A 126 -4.04 1.79 4.87
C LEU A 126 -3.10 2.14 6.05
N LEU A 127 -3.64 2.27 7.26
CA LEU A 127 -2.93 2.70 8.47
C LEU A 127 -2.62 1.54 9.44
N GLN A 128 -2.89 0.29 9.04
CA GLN A 128 -2.72 -0.89 9.90
C GLN A 128 -1.25 -1.21 10.17
N ASN A 129 -0.37 -1.06 9.18
CA ASN A 129 1.05 -1.33 9.31
C ASN A 129 1.78 -0.11 9.89
N GLN A 130 1.90 -0.05 11.22
CA GLN A 130 2.55 1.06 11.92
C GLN A 130 3.91 0.65 12.49
N SER A 131 4.89 1.56 12.43
CA SER A 131 6.22 1.39 12.99
C SER A 131 6.84 2.74 13.32
N GLU A 132 7.69 2.83 14.34
CA GLU A 132 8.53 4.03 14.56
C GLU A 132 9.51 4.23 13.40
N ASP A 133 9.90 3.17 12.68
CA ASP A 133 10.56 3.27 11.37
C ASP A 133 9.54 3.61 10.27
N CYS A 134 9.23 4.91 10.14
CA CYS A 134 8.22 5.43 9.20
C CYS A 134 8.71 6.63 8.35
N LEU A 135 10.01 6.98 8.38
CA LEU A 135 10.55 8.15 7.68
C LEU A 135 10.84 7.86 6.19
N TYR A 136 9.75 7.61 5.47
CA TYR A 136 9.74 7.31 4.03
C TYR A 136 8.89 8.32 3.26
N LEU A 137 9.27 8.59 2.01
CA LEU A 137 8.52 9.45 1.10
C LEU A 137 8.12 8.73 -0.18
N TYR A 138 7.18 9.35 -0.89
CA TYR A 138 6.59 8.86 -2.13
C TYR A 138 6.64 9.98 -3.17
N PHE A 139 7.14 9.69 -4.36
CA PHE A 139 7.18 10.66 -5.45
C PHE A 139 6.89 10.01 -6.81
N ASN A 140 6.47 10.86 -7.75
CA ASN A 140 6.14 10.46 -9.10
C ASN A 140 7.05 11.21 -10.08
N GLN A 141 7.34 10.59 -11.21
CA GLN A 141 8.04 11.22 -12.32
C GLN A 141 7.26 11.01 -13.61
N LEU A 142 7.03 12.10 -14.33
CA LEU A 142 6.37 12.13 -15.64
C LEU A 142 7.34 11.78 -16.77
#